data_AF-A0A317V8C5-F1
#
_entry.id   AF-A0A317V8C5-F1
#
_cell.length_a   1.000
_cell.length_b   1.000
_cell.length_c   1.000
_cell.angle_alpha   90.00
_cell.angle_beta   90.00
_cell.angle_gamma   90.00
#
_symmetry.space_group_name_H-M   'P 1'
#
loop_
_entity.id
_entity.type
_entity.pdbx_description
1 polymer ?
#
loop_
_entity_poly.entity_id
_entity_poly.type
_entity_poly.pdbx_seq_one_letter_code
_entity_poly.pdbx_strand_id
1 'polypeptide(L)'
;MKIFNLLLLWCSVLFTNVLADNESIANELIYFYYVYKMEFLSGATKTMAVDCEGSAHGGMCYFDEFVEHLIEDRWLNVYDPLPGDHTITPGDAQIPRLERNLPSSARYKLSSLLSTLNGETAFPIVLQKVLHAANEAFEAAEDNDVTLATSDINAAVDNARAAKEARNRAIFDLQQDALSRRLDAAIVDYVQSTASGFKWPQTFQAIDDAVDDGELDKATAKDYKSQLRTFSKSYEHDIISSVTSEMTHLDVVRSFATSITRYTRVMEDREPGSTGLDASSSSSECSDEFSSDSTSSDESSSSSGGSSSS
;
A
#
# COMPACT_ATOMS: atom_id res chain seq x y z
N MET A 1 30.40 35.85 -9.32
CA MET A 1 29.29 35.57 -10.27
C MET A 1 29.20 34.12 -10.74
N LYS A 2 30.31 33.39 -10.99
CA LYS A 2 30.23 31.98 -11.48
C LYS A 2 29.71 30.96 -10.44
N ILE A 3 30.04 31.11 -9.16
CA ILE A 3 29.63 30.18 -8.08
C ILE A 3 28.14 30.33 -7.73
N PHE A 4 27.61 31.55 -7.70
CA PHE A 4 26.20 31.81 -7.43
C PHE A 4 25.28 31.27 -8.53
N ASN A 5 25.72 31.36 -9.79
CA ASN A 5 25.00 30.74 -10.92
C ASN A 5 25.05 29.22 -10.87
N LEU A 6 26.14 28.63 -10.38
CA LEU A 6 26.26 27.17 -10.18
C LEU A 6 25.38 26.68 -9.04
N LEU A 7 25.26 27.47 -7.96
CA LEU A 7 24.38 27.19 -6.83
C LEU A 7 22.90 27.35 -7.21
N LEU A 8 22.55 28.37 -8.00
CA LEU A 8 21.20 28.54 -8.57
C LEU A 8 20.85 27.40 -9.53
N LEU A 9 21.81 26.97 -10.38
CA LEU A 9 21.61 25.83 -11.26
C LEU A 9 21.39 24.55 -10.43
N TRP A 10 22.21 24.34 -9.39
CA TRP A 10 22.06 23.22 -8.45
C TRP A 10 20.71 23.23 -7.73
N CYS A 11 20.30 24.38 -7.18
CA CYS A 11 18.99 24.53 -6.54
C CYS A 11 17.85 24.28 -7.56
N SER A 12 17.95 24.81 -8.78
CA SER A 12 16.91 24.61 -9.81
C SER A 12 16.78 23.16 -10.30
N VAL A 13 17.87 22.38 -10.26
CA VAL A 13 17.87 20.95 -10.61
C VAL A 13 17.39 20.08 -9.43
N LEU A 14 17.61 20.51 -8.18
CA LEU A 14 17.15 19.79 -6.99
C LEU A 14 15.65 19.99 -6.71
N PHE A 15 15.08 21.17 -7.00
CA PHE A 15 13.66 21.45 -6.74
C PHE A 15 12.68 20.67 -7.64
N THR A 16 13.15 19.96 -8.67
CA THR A 16 12.27 19.24 -9.62
C THR A 16 12.14 17.75 -9.34
N ASN A 17 13.01 17.15 -8.52
CA ASN A 17 13.05 15.69 -8.33
C ASN A 17 12.57 15.20 -6.96
N VAL A 18 12.29 16.09 -6.00
CA VAL A 18 12.19 15.69 -4.57
C VAL A 18 10.75 15.58 -4.05
N LEU A 19 9.70 16.02 -4.77
CA LEU A 19 8.34 16.05 -4.19
C LEU A 19 7.20 15.58 -5.10
N ALA A 20 7.47 15.24 -6.36
CA ALA A 20 6.46 14.68 -7.26
C ALA A 20 6.98 13.34 -7.75
N ASP A 21 6.90 12.31 -6.90
CA ASP A 21 6.97 10.95 -7.40
C ASP A 21 5.70 10.72 -8.23
N ASN A 22 5.91 10.93 -9.53
CA ASN A 22 4.92 10.90 -10.59
C ASN A 22 4.61 9.45 -11.03
N GLU A 23 5.43 8.48 -10.61
CA GLU A 23 5.26 7.08 -10.99
C GLU A 23 4.14 6.39 -10.21
N SER A 24 3.82 6.87 -9.00
CA SER A 24 2.69 6.33 -8.24
C SER A 24 1.34 6.84 -8.75
N ILE A 25 1.31 8.00 -9.42
CA ILE A 25 0.10 8.78 -9.68
C ILE A 25 -0.93 8.01 -10.51
N ALA A 26 -0.50 7.27 -11.52
CA ALA A 26 -1.40 6.48 -12.36
C ALA A 26 -2.12 5.39 -11.55
N ASN A 27 -1.36 4.66 -10.73
CA ASN A 27 -1.86 3.61 -9.84
C ASN A 27 -2.79 4.19 -8.75
N GLU A 28 -2.44 5.36 -8.21
CA GLU A 28 -3.28 6.07 -7.23
C GLU A 28 -4.65 6.44 -7.81
N LEU A 29 -4.71 6.95 -9.04
CA LEU A 29 -5.98 7.27 -9.71
C LEU A 29 -6.84 6.04 -9.96
N ILE A 30 -6.25 4.94 -10.41
CA ILE A 30 -6.98 3.68 -10.62
C ILE A 30 -7.49 3.15 -9.27
N TYR A 31 -6.67 3.18 -8.22
CA TYR A 31 -7.08 2.82 -6.87
C TYR A 31 -8.27 3.68 -6.40
N PHE A 32 -8.19 5.01 -6.51
CA PHE A 32 -9.29 5.91 -6.14
C PHE A 32 -10.56 5.64 -6.93
N TYR A 33 -10.43 5.34 -8.23
CA TYR A 33 -11.57 5.01 -9.07
C TYR A 33 -12.28 3.73 -8.62
N TYR A 34 -11.53 2.68 -8.25
CA TYR A 34 -12.15 1.45 -7.75
C TYR A 34 -12.86 1.66 -6.42
N VAL A 35 -12.34 2.53 -5.53
CA VAL A 35 -13.06 2.90 -4.30
C VAL A 35 -14.34 3.66 -4.61
N TYR A 36 -14.28 4.65 -5.50
CA TYR A 36 -15.46 5.38 -6.00
C TYR A 36 -16.51 4.43 -6.58
N LYS A 37 -16.08 3.48 -7.43
CA LYS A 37 -16.94 2.47 -8.02
C LYS A 37 -17.60 1.59 -6.95
N MET A 38 -16.85 1.18 -5.93
CA MET A 38 -17.39 0.37 -4.82
C MET A 38 -18.47 1.13 -4.05
N GLU A 39 -18.29 2.43 -3.74
CA GLU A 39 -19.34 3.25 -3.11
C GLU A 39 -20.59 3.33 -3.98
N PHE A 40 -20.42 3.53 -5.29
CA PHE A 40 -21.54 3.64 -6.22
C PHE A 40 -22.34 2.35 -6.34
N LEU A 41 -21.65 1.21 -6.39
CA LEU A 41 -22.27 -0.10 -6.55
C LEU A 41 -22.92 -0.62 -5.27
N SER A 42 -22.33 -0.36 -4.10
CA SER A 42 -22.86 -0.81 -2.80
C SER A 42 -24.10 -0.05 -2.33
N GLY A 43 -24.34 1.13 -2.89
CA GLY A 43 -25.38 2.05 -2.42
C GLY A 43 -24.99 2.82 -1.15
N ALA A 44 -23.69 2.83 -0.80
CA ALA A 44 -23.17 3.66 0.28
C ALA A 44 -23.43 5.16 0.03
N THR A 45 -23.27 5.95 1.09
CA THR A 45 -23.24 7.41 0.93
C THR A 45 -22.07 7.76 0.03
N LYS A 46 -22.35 8.43 -1.10
CA LYS A 46 -21.30 8.82 -2.03
C LYS A 46 -20.45 9.91 -1.37
N THR A 47 -19.18 9.63 -1.13
CA THR A 47 -18.24 10.62 -0.61
C THR A 47 -17.10 10.91 -1.59
N MET A 48 -16.79 9.96 -2.46
CA MET A 48 -15.82 10.10 -3.54
C MET A 48 -16.46 10.72 -4.78
N ALA A 49 -15.79 11.73 -5.36
CA ALA A 49 -16.12 12.36 -6.64
C ALA A 49 -17.63 12.60 -6.83
N VAL A 50 -18.28 13.17 -5.81
CA VAL A 50 -19.75 13.26 -5.71
C VAL A 50 -20.38 14.11 -6.81
N ASP A 51 -19.61 15.08 -7.33
CA ASP A 51 -20.02 15.99 -8.40
C ASP A 51 -19.53 15.50 -9.77
N CYS A 52 -18.93 14.31 -9.84
CA CYS A 52 -18.58 13.67 -11.11
C CYS A 52 -19.84 13.01 -11.67
N GLU A 53 -20.41 13.64 -12.71
CA GLU A 53 -21.55 13.12 -13.46
C GLU A 53 -21.07 12.36 -14.69
N GLY A 54 -21.42 11.09 -14.80
CA GLY A 54 -21.14 10.27 -15.98
C GLY A 54 -22.36 9.61 -16.59
N SER A 55 -22.18 9.02 -17.77
CA SER A 55 -23.25 8.32 -18.48
C SER A 55 -23.37 6.83 -18.15
N ALA A 56 -22.48 6.28 -17.32
CA ALA A 56 -22.52 4.89 -16.87
C ALA A 56 -23.45 4.69 -15.65
N HIS A 57 -24.01 3.48 -15.51
CA HIS A 57 -24.66 2.96 -14.29
C HIS A 57 -25.40 3.98 -13.40
N GLY A 58 -26.32 4.76 -13.97
CA GLY A 58 -27.14 5.69 -13.18
C GLY A 58 -26.38 6.93 -12.67
N GLY A 59 -25.44 7.45 -13.46
CA GLY A 59 -24.74 8.70 -13.18
C GLY A 59 -23.27 8.54 -12.76
N MET A 60 -22.73 7.33 -12.80
CA MET A 60 -21.34 7.04 -12.48
C MET A 60 -20.42 7.49 -13.62
N CYS A 61 -19.31 8.16 -13.27
CA CYS A 61 -18.26 8.52 -14.20
C CYS A 61 -17.54 7.32 -14.77
N TYR A 62 -17.25 7.37 -16.07
CA TYR A 62 -16.19 6.57 -16.66
C TYR A 62 -14.83 6.99 -16.10
N PHE A 63 -13.82 6.13 -16.26
CA PHE A 63 -12.50 6.38 -15.69
C PHE A 63 -11.85 7.65 -16.22
N ASP A 64 -11.92 7.88 -17.54
CA ASP A 64 -11.43 9.12 -18.15
C ASP A 64 -12.13 10.38 -17.61
N GLU A 65 -13.46 10.35 -17.50
CA GLU A 65 -14.27 11.43 -16.91
C GLU A 65 -13.87 11.70 -15.45
N PHE A 66 -13.67 10.64 -14.67
CA PHE A 66 -13.21 10.71 -13.28
C PHE A 66 -11.80 11.30 -13.19
N VAL A 67 -10.87 10.86 -14.03
CA VAL A 67 -9.51 11.41 -14.05
C VAL A 67 -9.54 12.89 -14.39
N GLU A 68 -10.27 13.30 -15.43
CA GLU A 68 -10.42 14.72 -15.80
C GLU A 68 -11.00 15.56 -14.65
N HIS A 69 -11.96 15.00 -13.91
CA HIS A 69 -12.54 15.64 -12.73
C HIS A 69 -11.52 15.86 -11.60
N LEU A 70 -10.59 14.92 -11.42
CA LEU A 70 -9.66 14.90 -10.30
C LEU A 70 -8.32 15.60 -10.51
N ILE A 71 -7.94 15.94 -11.74
CA ILE A 71 -6.61 16.49 -12.02
C ILE A 71 -6.62 18.02 -12.13
N GLU A 72 -5.54 18.66 -11.68
CA GLU A 72 -5.35 20.11 -11.82
C GLU A 72 -5.32 20.55 -13.29
N ASP A 73 -5.75 21.79 -13.58
CA ASP A 73 -5.94 22.30 -14.95
C ASP A 73 -4.70 22.16 -15.84
N ARG A 74 -3.49 22.31 -15.28
CA ARG A 74 -2.26 22.12 -16.05
C ARG A 74 -2.12 20.70 -16.57
N TRP A 75 -2.47 19.71 -15.76
CA TRP A 75 -2.45 18.31 -16.18
C TRP A 75 -3.63 18.00 -17.10
N LEU A 76 -4.83 18.53 -16.79
CA LEU A 76 -6.01 18.40 -17.65
C LEU A 76 -5.74 18.82 -19.10
N ASN A 77 -5.02 19.93 -19.31
CA ASN A 77 -4.68 20.43 -20.64
C ASN A 77 -3.75 19.52 -21.47
N VAL A 78 -3.10 18.55 -20.84
CA VAL A 78 -2.15 17.63 -21.52
C VAL A 78 -2.56 16.16 -21.41
N TYR A 79 -3.63 15.87 -20.68
CA TYR A 79 -4.25 14.56 -20.63
C TYR A 79 -5.10 14.36 -21.90
N ASP A 80 -4.85 13.25 -22.61
CA ASP A 80 -5.49 12.92 -23.89
C ASP A 80 -5.93 11.44 -23.85
N PRO A 81 -7.11 11.14 -23.26
CA PRO A 81 -7.62 9.79 -23.12
C PRO A 81 -7.92 9.17 -24.49
N LEU A 82 -7.70 7.86 -24.61
CA LEU A 82 -8.16 7.08 -25.75
C LEU A 82 -9.59 6.57 -25.55
N PRO A 83 -10.27 6.13 -26.61
CA PRO A 83 -11.57 5.47 -26.48
C PRO A 83 -11.60 4.27 -25.51
N GLY A 84 -10.45 3.62 -25.26
CA GLY A 84 -10.36 2.51 -24.30
C GLY A 84 -10.26 2.96 -22.82
N ASP A 85 -9.99 4.24 -22.58
CA ASP A 85 -9.95 4.84 -21.24
C ASP A 85 -11.35 5.22 -20.74
N HIS A 86 -12.31 5.32 -21.67
CA HIS A 86 -13.73 5.45 -21.39
C HIS A 86 -14.32 4.11 -20.92
N THR A 87 -13.94 3.70 -19.71
CA THR A 87 -14.26 2.39 -19.13
C THR A 87 -14.63 2.50 -17.65
N ILE A 88 -15.33 1.48 -17.14
CA ILE A 88 -15.63 1.32 -15.72
C ILE A 88 -14.76 0.25 -15.03
N THR A 89 -13.79 -0.29 -15.76
CA THR A 89 -12.82 -1.29 -15.28
C THR A 89 -11.44 -0.95 -15.82
N PRO A 90 -10.85 0.18 -15.39
CA PRO A 90 -9.49 0.56 -15.79
C PRO A 90 -8.47 -0.45 -15.24
N GLY A 91 -7.37 -0.67 -15.95
CA GLY A 91 -6.27 -1.52 -15.51
C GLY A 91 -4.95 -1.06 -16.11
N ASP A 92 -3.99 -1.97 -16.24
CA ASP A 92 -2.61 -1.64 -16.64
C ASP A 92 -2.49 -0.91 -17.99
N ALA A 93 -3.45 -1.11 -18.89
CA ALA A 93 -3.48 -0.44 -20.19
C ALA A 93 -3.60 1.10 -20.07
N GLN A 94 -4.19 1.60 -18.97
CA GLN A 94 -4.37 3.03 -18.70
C GLN A 94 -3.09 3.66 -18.14
N ILE A 95 -2.21 2.90 -17.48
CA ILE A 95 -1.03 3.43 -16.76
C ILE A 95 -0.09 4.21 -17.70
N PRO A 96 0.41 3.63 -18.83
CA PRO A 96 1.29 4.37 -19.74
C PRO A 96 0.61 5.56 -20.41
N ARG A 97 -0.73 5.65 -20.38
CA ARG A 97 -1.50 6.78 -20.93
C ARG A 97 -1.51 7.95 -19.96
N LEU A 98 -1.77 7.69 -18.67
CA LEU A 98 -1.72 8.68 -17.60
C LEU A 98 -0.33 9.30 -17.46
N GLU A 99 0.72 8.50 -17.67
CA GLU A 99 2.11 8.93 -17.49
C GLU A 99 2.70 9.69 -18.69
N ARG A 100 2.15 9.48 -19.90
CA ARG A 100 2.78 9.90 -21.18
C ARG A 100 3.18 11.38 -21.25
N ASN A 101 2.34 12.25 -20.69
CA ASN A 101 2.52 13.70 -20.73
C ASN A 101 2.36 14.32 -19.33
N LEU A 102 2.62 13.54 -18.29
CA LEU A 102 2.41 13.98 -16.92
C LEU A 102 3.35 15.18 -16.63
N PRO A 103 2.80 16.37 -16.29
CA PRO A 103 3.64 17.51 -15.99
C PRO A 103 4.50 17.23 -14.75
N SER A 104 5.64 17.92 -14.64
CA SER A 104 6.53 17.83 -13.48
C SER A 104 5.89 18.26 -12.16
N SER A 105 4.70 18.86 -12.20
CA SER A 105 3.93 19.32 -11.05
C SER A 105 2.48 18.81 -11.13
N ALA A 106 2.29 17.53 -11.44
CA ALA A 106 0.98 16.90 -11.43
C ALA A 106 0.41 16.87 -10.01
N ARG A 107 -0.86 17.25 -9.86
CA ARG A 107 -1.55 17.39 -8.58
C ARG A 107 -3.02 17.03 -8.73
N TYR A 108 -3.57 16.49 -7.65
CA TYR A 108 -5.00 16.20 -7.54
C TYR A 108 -5.77 17.41 -7.03
N LYS A 109 -6.94 17.64 -7.60
CA LYS A 109 -8.01 18.47 -7.04
C LYS A 109 -8.67 17.71 -5.89
N LEU A 110 -8.05 17.75 -4.71
CA LEU A 110 -8.51 16.99 -3.54
C LEU A 110 -9.97 17.30 -3.15
N SER A 111 -10.43 18.54 -3.31
CA SER A 111 -11.83 18.91 -3.09
C SER A 111 -12.80 18.25 -4.08
N SER A 112 -12.34 17.93 -5.28
CA SER A 112 -13.09 17.17 -6.29
C SER A 112 -13.05 15.67 -6.00
N LEU A 113 -11.99 15.17 -5.36
CA LEU A 113 -11.92 13.78 -4.91
C LEU A 113 -12.87 13.51 -3.75
N LEU A 114 -12.80 14.33 -2.71
CA LEU A 114 -13.62 14.20 -1.50
C LEU A 114 -14.07 15.61 -1.11
N SER A 115 -15.37 15.86 -1.13
CA SER A 115 -15.95 17.17 -0.82
C SER A 115 -15.66 17.64 0.62
N THR A 116 -15.30 16.71 1.51
CA THR A 116 -14.94 16.98 2.90
C THR A 116 -13.51 17.49 3.09
N LEU A 117 -12.65 17.44 2.06
CA LEU A 117 -11.27 17.90 2.12
C LEU A 117 -11.21 19.43 1.95
N ASN A 118 -11.44 20.16 3.06
CA ASN A 118 -11.32 21.62 3.09
C ASN A 118 -9.97 22.03 3.70
N GLY A 119 -9.03 22.49 2.87
CA GLY A 119 -7.71 22.96 3.31
C GLY A 119 -6.73 21.86 3.73
N GLU A 120 -7.16 20.60 3.73
CA GLU A 120 -6.29 19.44 3.92
C GLU A 120 -5.45 19.20 2.67
N THR A 121 -4.12 19.21 2.85
CA THR A 121 -3.13 18.98 1.77
C THR A 121 -2.23 17.78 2.06
N ALA A 122 -2.34 17.19 3.25
CA ALA A 122 -1.55 16.03 3.65
C ALA A 122 -2.13 14.76 3.01
N PHE A 123 -1.38 14.17 2.09
CA PHE A 123 -1.79 12.98 1.35
C PHE A 123 -2.15 11.75 2.23
N PRO A 124 -1.51 11.50 3.39
CA PRO A 124 -1.96 10.44 4.31
C PRO A 124 -3.42 10.61 4.77
N ILE A 125 -3.88 11.84 4.99
CA ILE A 125 -5.26 12.10 5.42
C ILE A 125 -6.24 11.80 4.28
N VAL A 126 -5.85 12.09 3.04
CA VAL A 126 -6.60 11.70 1.83
C VAL A 126 -6.78 10.19 1.80
N LEU A 127 -5.70 9.42 1.95
CA LEU A 127 -5.75 7.96 1.95
C LEU A 127 -6.59 7.39 3.09
N GLN A 128 -6.55 7.98 4.29
CA GLN A 128 -7.43 7.58 5.39
C GLN A 128 -8.90 7.77 5.05
N LYS A 129 -9.26 8.89 4.41
CA LYS A 129 -10.64 9.16 3.99
C LYS A 129 -11.09 8.25 2.84
N VAL A 130 -10.21 7.95 1.89
CA VAL A 130 -10.47 6.96 0.83
C VAL A 130 -10.68 5.56 1.43
N LEU A 131 -9.87 5.15 2.40
CA LEU A 131 -10.07 3.89 3.12
C LEU A 131 -11.40 3.87 3.88
N HIS A 132 -11.78 4.99 4.50
CA HIS A 132 -13.07 5.11 5.16
C HIS A 132 -14.24 4.93 4.18
N ALA A 133 -14.21 5.61 3.03
CA ALA A 133 -15.19 5.45 1.95
C ALA A 133 -15.30 3.98 1.50
N ALA A 134 -14.16 3.29 1.35
CA ALA A 134 -14.17 1.86 1.02
C ALA A 134 -14.80 0.99 2.12
N ASN A 135 -14.54 1.28 3.39
CA ASN A 135 -15.17 0.56 4.50
C ASN A 135 -16.68 0.77 4.53
N GLU A 136 -17.16 2.01 4.34
CA GLU A 136 -18.59 2.28 4.22
C GLU A 136 -19.21 1.56 3.01
N ALA A 137 -18.48 1.46 1.90
CA ALA A 137 -18.91 0.67 0.75
C ALA A 137 -19.03 -0.83 1.05
N PHE A 138 -18.11 -1.40 1.84
CA PHE A 138 -18.21 -2.80 2.25
C PHE A 138 -19.39 -3.05 3.19
N GLU A 139 -19.60 -2.17 4.18
CA GLU A 139 -20.72 -2.24 5.12
C GLU A 139 -22.07 -2.09 4.41
N ALA A 140 -22.21 -1.06 3.57
CA ALA A 140 -23.43 -0.85 2.79
C ALA A 140 -23.73 -2.00 1.83
N ALA A 141 -22.69 -2.61 1.25
CA ALA A 141 -22.86 -3.79 0.39
C ALA A 141 -23.45 -4.97 1.16
N GLU A 142 -23.01 -5.19 2.40
CA GLU A 142 -23.58 -6.22 3.28
C GLU A 142 -25.03 -5.87 3.68
N ASP A 143 -25.28 -4.65 4.15
CA ASP A 143 -26.60 -4.19 4.59
C ASP A 143 -27.65 -4.22 3.46
N ASN A 144 -27.23 -3.95 2.22
CA ASN A 144 -28.11 -3.91 1.05
C ASN A 144 -28.16 -5.23 0.27
N ASP A 145 -27.53 -6.30 0.75
CA ASP A 145 -27.42 -7.60 0.05
C ASP A 145 -26.84 -7.47 -1.38
N VAL A 146 -25.86 -6.57 -1.54
CA VAL A 146 -25.14 -6.32 -2.79
C VAL A 146 -23.78 -7.02 -2.74
N THR A 147 -23.50 -7.87 -3.73
CA THR A 147 -22.17 -8.48 -3.88
C THR A 147 -21.27 -7.58 -4.72
N LEU A 148 -20.26 -6.98 -4.08
CA LEU A 148 -19.17 -6.30 -4.80
C LEU A 148 -18.30 -7.34 -5.51
N ALA A 149 -17.92 -7.07 -6.76
CA ALA A 149 -17.12 -7.99 -7.56
C ALA A 149 -15.71 -8.16 -6.97
N THR A 150 -15.28 -9.40 -6.72
CA THR A 150 -13.92 -9.71 -6.24
C THR A 150 -12.84 -9.14 -7.18
N SER A 151 -13.10 -9.07 -8.49
CA SER A 151 -12.19 -8.45 -9.45
C SER A 151 -11.97 -6.95 -9.21
N ASP A 152 -12.98 -6.22 -8.76
CA ASP A 152 -12.86 -4.79 -8.47
C ASP A 152 -12.05 -4.57 -7.18
N ILE A 153 -12.27 -5.41 -6.17
CA ILE A 153 -11.50 -5.39 -4.92
C ILE A 153 -10.02 -5.72 -5.19
N ASN A 154 -9.75 -6.77 -5.97
CA ASN A 154 -8.40 -7.14 -6.39
C ASN A 154 -7.71 -6.01 -7.15
N ALA A 155 -8.40 -5.39 -8.12
CA ALA A 155 -7.83 -4.27 -8.86
C ALA A 155 -7.50 -3.08 -7.95
N ALA A 156 -8.33 -2.79 -6.94
CA ALA A 156 -8.02 -1.78 -5.93
C ALA A 156 -6.76 -2.14 -5.10
N VAL A 157 -6.65 -3.41 -4.68
CA VAL A 157 -5.47 -3.91 -3.94
C VAL A 157 -4.20 -3.83 -4.76
N ASP A 158 -4.23 -4.28 -6.01
CA ASP A 158 -3.05 -4.34 -6.86
C ASP A 158 -2.54 -2.95 -7.21
N ASN A 159 -3.45 -2.00 -7.50
CA ASN A 159 -3.06 -0.61 -7.74
C ASN A 159 -2.58 0.09 -6.45
N ALA A 160 -3.18 -0.19 -5.30
CA ALA A 160 -2.65 0.30 -4.02
C ALA A 160 -1.25 -0.27 -3.72
N ARG A 161 -0.98 -1.53 -4.08
CA ARG A 161 0.34 -2.16 -3.93
C ARG A 161 1.37 -1.51 -4.86
N ALA A 162 1.03 -1.30 -6.13
CA ALA A 162 1.90 -0.62 -7.09
C ALA A 162 2.20 0.83 -6.68
N ALA A 163 1.18 1.57 -6.21
CA ALA A 163 1.37 2.92 -5.67
C ALA A 163 2.26 2.93 -4.43
N LYS A 164 2.04 2.00 -3.47
CA LYS A 164 2.90 1.80 -2.29
C LYS A 164 4.34 1.54 -2.71
N GLU A 165 4.57 0.66 -3.67
CA GLU A 165 5.91 0.28 -4.12
C GLU A 165 6.65 1.47 -4.74
N ALA A 166 5.99 2.25 -5.62
CA ALA A 166 6.55 3.47 -6.19
C ALA A 166 6.95 4.47 -5.09
N ARG A 167 6.01 4.75 -4.16
CA ARG A 167 6.24 5.65 -3.02
C ARG A 167 7.34 5.16 -2.07
N ASN A 168 7.48 3.85 -1.87
CA ASN A 168 8.46 3.28 -0.95
C ASN A 168 9.90 3.46 -1.45
N ARG A 169 10.13 3.58 -2.76
CA ARG A 169 11.48 3.84 -3.31
C ARG A 169 12.14 5.08 -2.72
N ALA A 170 11.36 6.13 -2.46
CA ALA A 170 11.88 7.37 -1.89
C ALA A 170 12.45 7.18 -0.48
N ILE A 171 11.96 6.20 0.28
CA ILE A 171 12.34 5.96 1.68
C ILE A 171 13.10 4.64 1.88
N PHE A 172 13.29 3.85 0.82
CA PHE A 172 13.85 2.50 0.96
C PHE A 172 15.32 2.52 1.43
N ASP A 173 16.10 3.52 1.01
CA ASP A 173 17.47 3.70 1.50
C ASP A 173 17.52 3.95 3.02
N LEU A 174 16.54 4.68 3.56
CA LEU A 174 16.42 4.91 5.00
C LEU A 174 16.06 3.62 5.75
N GLN A 175 15.23 2.78 5.14
CA GLN A 175 14.87 1.46 5.69
C GLN A 175 16.08 0.53 5.72
N GLN A 176 16.89 0.50 4.67
CA GLN A 176 18.13 -0.29 4.61
C GLN A 176 19.18 0.19 5.62
N ASP A 177 19.32 1.51 5.79
CA ASP A 177 20.21 2.07 6.80
C ASP A 177 19.73 1.74 8.23
N ALA A 178 18.42 1.82 8.50
CA ALA A 178 17.85 1.39 9.77
C ALA A 178 18.09 -0.10 10.06
N LEU A 179 17.92 -0.96 9.04
CA LEU A 179 18.21 -2.40 9.13
C LEU A 179 19.67 -2.63 9.52
N SER A 180 20.60 -2.00 8.80
CA SER A 180 22.05 -2.17 8.99
C SER A 180 22.54 -1.61 10.32
N ARG A 181 21.87 -0.60 10.87
CA ARG A 181 22.19 -0.05 12.21
C ARG A 181 21.71 -0.95 13.35
N ARG A 182 20.66 -1.75 13.12
CA ARG A 182 19.95 -2.48 14.17
C ARG A 182 20.31 -3.95 14.24
N LEU A 183 20.59 -4.57 13.10
CA LEU A 183 20.88 -5.99 13.00
C LEU A 183 22.35 -6.23 12.70
N ASP A 184 22.87 -7.35 13.20
CA ASP A 184 24.23 -7.77 12.91
C ASP A 184 24.39 -8.06 11.41
N ALA A 185 25.58 -7.78 10.87
CA ALA A 185 25.89 -7.97 9.45
C ALA A 185 25.59 -9.39 8.96
N ALA A 186 25.83 -10.41 9.81
CA ALA A 186 25.54 -11.80 9.49
C ALA A 186 24.04 -12.08 9.26
N ILE A 187 23.14 -11.29 9.87
CA ILE A 187 21.69 -11.38 9.64
C ILE A 187 21.34 -10.61 8.37
N VAL A 188 21.93 -9.43 8.20
CA VAL A 188 21.71 -8.56 7.02
C VAL A 188 22.11 -9.26 5.72
N ASP A 189 23.15 -10.10 5.74
CA ASP A 189 23.61 -10.87 4.58
C ASP A 189 22.54 -11.82 3.99
N TYR A 190 21.54 -12.23 4.79
CA TYR A 190 20.41 -13.03 4.31
C TYR A 190 19.26 -12.19 3.72
N VAL A 191 19.24 -10.89 3.97
CA VAL A 191 18.12 -10.02 3.60
C VAL A 191 18.12 -9.77 2.10
N GLN A 192 17.08 -10.26 1.44
CA GLN A 192 16.84 -10.01 0.04
C GLN A 192 15.98 -8.76 -0.13
N SER A 193 16.27 -7.97 -1.16
CA SER A 193 15.55 -6.73 -1.48
C SER A 193 15.25 -6.58 -2.97
N THR A 194 14.31 -5.70 -3.30
CA THR A 194 14.10 -5.11 -4.62
C THR A 194 14.71 -3.71 -4.66
N ALA A 195 14.44 -2.95 -5.72
CA ALA A 195 14.76 -1.52 -5.78
C ALA A 195 13.90 -0.67 -4.82
N SER A 196 12.88 -1.25 -4.20
CA SER A 196 11.74 -0.56 -3.59
C SER A 196 11.27 -1.18 -2.28
N GLY A 197 11.86 -2.28 -1.80
CA GLY A 197 11.34 -3.04 -0.66
C GLY A 197 12.14 -4.28 -0.28
N PHE A 198 11.75 -4.91 0.82
CA PHE A 198 12.36 -6.15 1.31
C PHE A 198 11.54 -7.37 0.86
N LYS A 199 12.24 -8.41 0.41
CA LYS A 199 11.66 -9.69 0.01
C LYS A 199 11.63 -10.64 1.20
N TRP A 200 10.70 -10.43 2.13
CA TRP A 200 10.68 -11.15 3.41
C TRP A 200 10.54 -12.68 3.29
N PRO A 201 9.66 -13.25 2.45
CA PRO A 201 9.59 -14.70 2.32
C PRO A 201 10.85 -15.28 1.71
N GLN A 202 11.42 -14.64 0.69
CA GLN A 202 12.65 -15.11 0.08
C GLN A 202 13.82 -15.01 1.07
N THR A 203 13.82 -13.98 1.92
CA THR A 203 14.77 -13.84 3.04
C THR A 203 14.59 -15.00 4.03
N PHE A 204 13.35 -15.28 4.45
CA PHE A 204 13.08 -16.37 5.40
C PHE A 204 13.32 -17.76 4.82
N GLN A 205 13.09 -17.92 3.52
CA GLN A 205 13.39 -19.13 2.77
C GLN A 205 14.90 -19.34 2.66
N ALA A 206 15.68 -18.29 2.32
CA ALA A 206 17.13 -18.40 2.28
C ALA A 206 17.74 -18.81 3.63
N ILE A 207 17.13 -18.37 4.75
CA ILE A 207 17.52 -18.81 6.09
C ILE A 207 17.16 -20.29 6.33
N ASP A 208 16.01 -20.77 5.83
CA ASP A 208 15.65 -22.20 5.91
C ASP A 208 16.59 -23.05 5.04
N ASP A 209 16.88 -22.61 3.83
CA ASP A 209 17.79 -23.30 2.90
C ASP A 209 19.20 -23.42 3.53
N ALA A 210 19.71 -22.37 4.18
CA ALA A 210 21.00 -22.41 4.89
C ALA A 210 21.01 -23.38 6.09
N VAL A 211 19.86 -23.63 6.71
CA VAL A 211 19.72 -24.68 7.74
C VAL A 211 19.77 -26.07 7.12
N ASP A 212 19.08 -26.25 6.01
CA ASP A 212 19.02 -27.53 5.30
C ASP A 212 20.38 -27.90 4.68
N ASP A 213 21.14 -26.89 4.23
CA ASP A 213 22.51 -27.04 3.74
C ASP A 213 23.56 -27.18 4.85
N GLY A 214 23.15 -27.00 6.12
CA GLY A 214 24.02 -27.15 7.29
C GLY A 214 24.99 -25.98 7.52
N GLU A 215 24.79 -24.86 6.81
CA GLU A 215 25.55 -23.61 6.97
C GLU A 215 25.14 -22.85 8.23
N LEU A 216 23.87 -23.02 8.65
CA LEU A 216 23.29 -22.36 9.82
C LEU A 216 22.63 -23.39 10.75
N ASP A 217 22.85 -23.28 12.06
CA ASP A 217 22.12 -24.14 13.00
C ASP A 217 20.68 -23.63 13.22
N LYS A 218 19.79 -24.55 13.60
CA LYS A 218 18.35 -24.25 13.79
C LYS A 218 18.08 -23.20 14.87
N ALA A 219 18.91 -23.13 15.91
CA ALA A 219 18.70 -22.18 17.00
C ALA A 219 19.07 -20.77 16.54
N THR A 220 20.20 -20.61 15.85
CA THR A 220 20.63 -19.34 15.24
C THR A 220 19.66 -18.87 14.16
N ALA A 221 19.20 -19.77 13.28
CA ALA A 221 18.20 -19.45 12.27
C ALA A 221 16.89 -18.92 12.87
N LYS A 222 16.43 -19.56 13.97
CA LYS A 222 15.24 -19.11 14.70
C LYS A 222 15.44 -17.71 15.29
N ASP A 223 16.62 -17.42 15.83
CA ASP A 223 16.96 -16.11 16.36
C ASP A 223 16.99 -15.05 15.25
N TYR A 224 17.65 -15.32 14.12
CA TYR A 224 17.71 -14.42 12.97
C TYR A 224 16.31 -14.05 12.46
N LYS A 225 15.45 -15.07 12.26
CA LYS A 225 14.05 -14.86 11.87
C LYS A 225 13.28 -14.04 12.90
N SER A 226 13.53 -14.26 14.20
CA SER A 226 12.90 -13.47 15.26
C SER A 226 13.31 -12.01 15.19
N GLN A 227 14.61 -11.72 15.03
CA GLN A 227 15.12 -10.36 14.94
C GLN A 227 14.60 -9.63 13.70
N LEU A 228 14.56 -10.29 12.54
CA LEU A 228 14.00 -9.74 11.30
C LEU A 228 12.49 -9.47 11.41
N ARG A 229 11.74 -10.34 12.10
CA ARG A 229 10.33 -10.10 12.44
C ARG A 229 10.16 -8.91 13.39
N THR A 230 11.05 -8.75 14.36
CA THR A 230 11.02 -7.59 15.26
C THR A 230 11.36 -6.30 14.50
N PHE A 231 12.36 -6.35 13.60
CA PHE A 231 12.73 -5.21 12.77
C PHE A 231 11.57 -4.78 11.86
N SER A 232 10.99 -5.71 11.08
CA SER A 232 9.85 -5.41 10.20
C SER A 232 8.67 -4.76 10.93
N LYS A 233 8.49 -5.07 12.22
CA LYS A 233 7.43 -4.46 13.06
C LYS A 233 7.78 -3.10 13.69
N SER A 234 9.05 -2.68 13.68
CA SER A 234 9.48 -1.52 14.49
C SER A 234 10.54 -0.61 13.86
N TYR A 235 10.96 -0.86 12.63
CA TYR A 235 11.92 -0.01 11.91
C TYR A 235 11.43 1.42 11.74
N GLU A 236 10.11 1.63 11.74
CA GLU A 236 9.48 2.94 11.62
C GLU A 236 9.91 3.91 12.73
N HIS A 237 10.05 3.43 13.97
CA HIS A 237 10.53 4.23 15.11
C HIS A 237 11.97 4.75 14.87
N ASP A 238 12.78 3.94 14.19
CA ASP A 238 14.18 4.24 13.87
C ASP A 238 14.30 5.25 12.71
N ILE A 239 13.31 5.30 11.81
CA ILE A 239 13.21 6.29 10.72
C ILE A 239 12.63 7.62 11.24
N ILE A 240 11.55 7.57 12.05
CA ILE A 240 10.89 8.76 12.62
C ILE A 240 11.85 9.57 13.49
N SER A 241 12.75 8.92 14.21
CA SER A 241 13.72 9.61 15.06
C SER A 241 14.84 10.33 14.29
N SER A 242 15.00 10.08 12.98
CA SER A 242 16.16 10.55 12.20
C SER A 242 15.88 11.61 11.13
N VAL A 243 14.65 11.75 10.58
CA VAL A 243 14.36 12.72 9.50
C VAL A 243 12.91 13.24 9.53
N THR A 244 12.69 14.57 9.45
CA THR A 244 11.35 15.18 9.55
C THR A 244 10.61 15.40 8.22
N SER A 245 11.30 15.55 7.07
CA SER A 245 10.65 15.72 5.75
C SER A 245 10.20 14.39 5.12
N GLU A 246 10.85 13.30 5.49
CA GLU A 246 10.57 11.95 4.97
C GLU A 246 9.41 11.26 5.73
N MET A 247 9.00 11.82 6.87
CA MET A 247 7.83 11.37 7.64
C MET A 247 6.57 11.33 6.76
N THR A 248 6.39 12.32 5.88
CA THR A 248 5.24 12.37 4.98
C THR A 248 5.21 11.21 3.99
N HIS A 249 6.35 10.77 3.45
CA HIS A 249 6.39 9.62 2.54
C HIS A 249 6.18 8.30 3.29
N LEU A 250 6.75 8.15 4.48
CA LEU A 250 6.53 6.99 5.35
C LEU A 250 5.05 6.83 5.74
N ASP A 251 4.38 7.93 6.11
CA ASP A 251 2.96 7.90 6.47
C ASP A 251 2.05 7.57 5.28
N VAL A 252 2.44 7.98 4.06
CA VAL A 252 1.75 7.58 2.82
C VAL A 252 1.88 6.07 2.58
N VAL A 253 3.10 5.53 2.66
CA VAL A 253 3.36 4.09 2.50
C VAL A 253 2.57 3.26 3.53
N ARG A 254 2.51 3.72 4.79
CA ARG A 254 1.73 3.08 5.85
C ARG A 254 0.23 3.11 5.55
N SER A 255 -0.27 4.23 5.04
CA SER A 255 -1.69 4.37 4.70
C SER A 255 -2.12 3.41 3.58
N PHE A 256 -1.26 3.20 2.57
CA PHE A 256 -1.49 2.16 1.56
C PHE A 256 -1.42 0.74 2.15
N ALA A 257 -0.43 0.44 3.00
CA ALA A 257 -0.31 -0.87 3.64
C ALA A 257 -1.56 -1.21 4.49
N THR A 258 -2.10 -0.22 5.20
CA THR A 258 -3.34 -0.34 5.97
C THR A 258 -4.52 -0.67 5.06
N SER A 259 -4.63 0.02 3.93
CA SER A 259 -5.70 -0.19 2.94
C SER A 259 -5.64 -1.59 2.32
N ILE A 260 -4.44 -2.01 1.90
CA ILE A 260 -4.19 -3.36 1.35
C ILE A 260 -4.60 -4.43 2.37
N THR A 261 -4.13 -4.32 3.61
CA THR A 261 -4.44 -5.29 4.68
C THR A 261 -5.94 -5.39 4.91
N ARG A 262 -6.64 -4.26 4.96
CA ARG A 262 -8.10 -4.24 5.14
C ARG A 262 -8.82 -4.95 4.00
N TYR A 263 -8.45 -4.69 2.75
CA TYR A 263 -9.14 -5.27 1.59
C TYR A 263 -8.87 -6.77 1.46
N THR A 264 -7.63 -7.20 1.71
CA THR A 264 -7.28 -8.64 1.73
C THR A 264 -8.11 -9.40 2.74
N ARG A 265 -8.28 -8.87 3.97
CA ARG A 265 -9.14 -9.49 5.00
C ARG A 265 -10.59 -9.62 4.54
N VAL A 266 -11.14 -8.56 3.92
CA VAL A 266 -12.53 -8.60 3.38
C VAL A 266 -12.68 -9.69 2.31
N MET A 267 -11.66 -9.93 1.48
CA MET A 267 -11.70 -11.02 0.50
C MET A 267 -11.63 -12.41 1.16
N GLU A 268 -10.75 -12.59 2.15
CA GLU A 268 -10.62 -13.83 2.91
C GLU A 268 -11.93 -14.19 3.65
N ASP A 269 -12.62 -13.21 4.22
CA ASP A 269 -13.89 -13.39 4.90
C ASP A 269 -15.04 -13.78 3.92
N ARG A 270 -14.99 -13.28 2.68
CA ARG A 270 -16.03 -13.50 1.65
C ARG A 270 -15.89 -14.83 0.89
N GLU A 271 -14.67 -15.33 0.72
CA GLU A 271 -14.41 -16.61 0.05
C GLU A 271 -13.64 -17.60 0.95
N PRO A 272 -14.28 -18.17 1.99
CA PRO A 272 -13.63 -19.17 2.84
C PRO A 272 -13.37 -20.45 2.02
N GLY A 273 -12.19 -20.56 1.41
CA GLY A 273 -11.74 -21.74 0.68
C GLY A 273 -11.49 -21.57 -0.83
N SER A 274 -11.37 -20.35 -1.35
CA SER A 274 -10.90 -20.09 -2.73
C SER A 274 -9.43 -20.47 -2.88
N THR A 275 -9.22 -21.77 -3.10
CA THR A 275 -7.98 -22.40 -3.52
C THR A 275 -7.84 -22.16 -5.02
N GLY A 276 -7.36 -20.97 -5.42
CA GLY A 276 -7.37 -20.58 -6.84
C GLY A 276 -6.39 -19.50 -7.29
N LEU A 277 -5.59 -18.93 -6.39
CA LEU A 277 -4.33 -18.26 -6.70
C LEU A 277 -3.31 -18.84 -5.74
N ASP A 278 -2.16 -19.27 -6.25
CA ASP A 278 -1.16 -20.06 -5.56
C ASP A 278 -1.09 -19.75 -4.05
N ALA A 279 -1.38 -20.76 -3.23
CA ALA A 279 -1.14 -20.76 -1.78
C ALA A 279 0.37 -20.74 -1.43
N SER A 280 1.23 -20.35 -2.38
CA SER A 280 2.59 -19.84 -2.18
C SER A 280 2.68 -18.31 -2.26
N SER A 281 1.55 -17.63 -2.40
CA SER A 281 1.40 -16.18 -2.32
C SER A 281 0.45 -15.82 -1.17
N SER A 282 0.74 -16.35 0.02
CA SER A 282 0.41 -15.59 1.23
C SER A 282 0.93 -14.18 0.98
N SER A 283 0.08 -13.15 1.12
CA SER A 283 0.47 -11.77 0.83
C SER A 283 1.63 -11.38 1.75
N SER A 284 2.79 -11.55 1.16
CA SER A 284 4.03 -11.88 1.87
C SER A 284 4.66 -10.67 2.54
N GLU A 285 4.09 -9.51 2.25
CA GLU A 285 4.51 -8.21 2.73
C GLU A 285 3.58 -7.64 3.80
N CYS A 286 2.42 -8.25 4.08
CA CYS A 286 1.48 -7.73 5.08
C CYS A 286 0.87 -8.81 6.00
N SER A 287 1.04 -10.12 5.74
CA SER A 287 0.41 -11.17 6.57
C SER A 287 0.97 -11.27 8.00
N ASP A 288 2.11 -10.67 8.31
CA ASP A 288 2.71 -10.65 9.67
C ASP A 288 2.77 -9.26 10.32
N GLU A 289 2.25 -8.21 9.67
CA GLU A 289 2.41 -6.82 10.13
C GLU A 289 1.32 -6.39 11.15
N PHE A 290 0.18 -7.10 11.25
CA PHE A 290 -0.96 -6.65 12.08
C PHE A 290 -1.78 -7.76 12.79
N SER A 291 -1.13 -8.82 13.28
CA SER A 291 -1.78 -9.84 14.13
C SER A 291 -1.18 -9.90 15.55
N SER A 292 -1.82 -9.18 16.48
CA SER A 292 -1.92 -9.45 17.93
C SER A 292 -3.32 -10.06 18.15
N ASP A 293 -3.62 -11.10 18.94
CA ASP A 293 -3.08 -11.77 20.13
C ASP A 293 -3.48 -13.27 20.04
N SER A 294 -2.95 -14.27 20.76
CA SER A 294 -2.80 -14.37 22.22
C SER A 294 -1.83 -15.48 22.62
N THR A 295 -0.96 -15.15 23.57
CA THR A 295 -0.36 -16.08 24.52
C THR A 295 -1.44 -16.73 25.38
N SER A 296 -1.51 -18.05 25.40
CA SER A 296 -1.95 -18.81 26.58
C SER A 296 -0.73 -19.45 27.22
N SER A 297 -0.19 -18.72 28.18
CA SER A 297 0.62 -19.29 29.25
C SER A 297 -0.33 -20.07 30.16
N ASP A 298 -0.09 -21.37 30.33
CA ASP A 298 -0.50 -22.09 31.53
C ASP A 298 0.73 -22.86 32.03
N GLU A 299 1.45 -22.25 32.95
CA GLU A 299 2.39 -22.94 33.81
C GLU A 299 1.74 -23.23 35.17
N SER A 300 1.75 -24.52 35.51
CA SER A 300 2.09 -25.07 36.84
C SER A 300 1.02 -25.10 37.94
N SER A 301 0.63 -26.33 38.31
CA SER A 301 0.86 -26.80 39.69
C SER A 301 0.81 -28.33 39.83
N SER A 302 1.83 -28.83 40.49
CA SER A 302 2.09 -30.18 41.00
C SER A 302 1.03 -30.71 41.98
N SER A 303 0.74 -32.02 42.01
CA SER A 303 1.31 -32.97 43.00
C SER A 303 0.62 -34.34 42.98
N SER A 304 1.46 -35.38 43.08
CA SER A 304 1.28 -36.65 43.82
C SER A 304 -0.10 -37.30 43.97
N GLY A 305 -0.20 -38.55 43.48
CA GLY A 305 -1.19 -39.53 43.95
C GLY A 305 -1.17 -40.80 43.10
N GLY A 306 -0.37 -41.79 43.50
CA GLY A 306 -0.31 -43.09 42.85
C GLY A 306 -1.44 -44.06 43.23
N SER A 307 -1.33 -45.26 42.66
CA SER A 307 -2.02 -46.53 42.99
C SER A 307 -3.36 -46.73 42.27
N SER A 308 -3.44 -47.53 41.20
CA SER A 308 -3.40 -49.01 41.08
C SER A 308 -4.77 -49.69 41.21
N SER A 309 -5.14 -50.41 40.14
CA SER A 309 -5.89 -51.69 40.10
C SER A 309 -7.20 -51.83 40.90
N SER A 310 -8.32 -51.93 40.18
CA SER A 310 -9.16 -53.14 39.99
C SER A 310 -10.47 -52.77 39.30
#